data_AF-A0A2D5EN36-F1
#
_entry.id   AF-A0A2D5EN36-F1
#
_cell.length_a   1.000
_cell.length_b   1.000
_cell.length_c   1.000
_cell.angle_alpha   90.00
_cell.angle_beta   90.00
_cell.angle_gamma   90.00
#
_symmetry.space_group_name_H-M   'P 1'
#
loop_
_entity.id
_entity.type
_entity.pdbx_description
1 polymer ?
#
loop_
_entity_poly.entity_id
_entity_poly.type
_entity_poly.pdbx_seq_one_letter_code
_entity_poly.pdbx_strand_id
1 'polypeptide(L)'
;MKITLLDALEGGELGAALRQALTSETLLADHRLREERFAPCQGCFECWVKHPGTCKAKDAANDVMRDAMAADVLLWATRVRFGCWDPIAKVAFDKAVGVLSPFFRAIAGETHHAKRYARYPRMGVLAVLPKDAPPGEAETFRRLVARNAANFHAGAPWVGFVGEGDPPEAVRAALAEGLDALRRPRDETLPKVAAFAEDVRQGVPPKAGPRHVALWIGSAKPAGTSTSEALAGALEARLVERGWTSERVHALRTTKLGHPRAPKLVDAARRADLLVLASPVYIDCLPSLVLAGLGHLADAALDPPPALLPIIQCGFPELEHTALALAVVRRAARALGAPWAGHLALGGAGAIQAEHLDQRGGRMHHQVDALDQAAEALNAGRPLPIAASERFATPLLGPRAYRAVGQVGWVVHALKEGAALRLWDEPFAPEEP
;
A
#
# COMPACT_ATOMS: atom_id res chain seq x y z
N MET A 1 17.05 -13.41 -22.24
CA MET A 1 16.11 -12.78 -21.29
C MET A 1 16.91 -12.42 -20.06
N LYS A 2 17.13 -11.12 -19.82
CA LYS A 2 17.83 -10.57 -18.67
C LYS A 2 16.86 -10.42 -17.49
N ILE A 3 17.21 -10.95 -16.33
CA ILE A 3 16.36 -10.99 -15.13
C ILE A 3 17.01 -10.19 -14.03
N THR A 4 16.28 -9.27 -13.42
CA THR A 4 16.65 -8.67 -12.14
C THR A 4 15.84 -9.36 -11.05
N LEU A 5 16.52 -9.99 -10.09
CA LEU A 5 15.92 -10.67 -8.95
C LEU A 5 15.82 -9.72 -7.76
N LEU A 6 14.63 -9.58 -7.18
CA LEU A 6 14.37 -8.87 -5.93
C LEU A 6 13.94 -9.87 -4.86
N ASP A 7 14.89 -10.27 -4.01
CA ASP A 7 14.71 -11.31 -3.00
C ASP A 7 14.43 -10.69 -1.62
N ALA A 8 13.19 -10.84 -1.16
CA ALA A 8 12.73 -10.46 0.17
C ALA A 8 12.66 -11.64 1.15
N LEU A 9 13.06 -12.85 0.74
CA LEU A 9 13.10 -14.00 1.63
C LEU A 9 14.21 -13.81 2.67
N GLU A 10 14.07 -14.45 3.81
CA GLU A 10 15.21 -14.60 4.72
C GLU A 10 16.20 -15.61 4.12
N GLY A 11 17.48 -15.47 4.47
CA GLY A 11 18.49 -16.45 4.08
C GLY A 11 18.05 -17.88 4.43
N GLY A 12 18.35 -18.82 3.55
CA GLY A 12 17.93 -20.22 3.73
C GLY A 12 17.85 -20.98 2.42
N GLU A 13 17.34 -22.21 2.50
CA GLU A 13 17.33 -23.16 1.38
C GLU A 13 16.49 -22.66 0.19
N LEU A 14 15.35 -22.00 0.44
CA LEU A 14 14.50 -21.45 -0.63
C LEU A 14 15.21 -20.35 -1.43
N GLY A 15 15.87 -19.41 -0.75
CA GLY A 15 16.64 -18.34 -1.41
C GLY A 15 17.88 -18.87 -2.13
N ALA A 16 18.50 -19.94 -1.61
CA ALA A 16 19.59 -20.63 -2.29
C ALA A 16 19.10 -21.38 -3.55
N ALA A 17 17.97 -22.09 -3.45
CA ALA A 17 17.35 -22.81 -4.56
C ALA A 17 16.95 -21.87 -5.70
N LEU A 18 16.42 -20.69 -5.36
CA LEU A 18 16.08 -19.65 -6.32
C LEU A 18 17.31 -19.20 -7.13
N ARG A 19 18.45 -18.95 -6.47
CA ARG A 19 19.69 -18.53 -7.14
C ARG A 19 20.31 -19.66 -7.96
N GLN A 20 20.27 -20.89 -7.47
CA GLN A 20 20.74 -22.05 -8.24
C GLN A 20 19.91 -22.28 -9.51
N ALA A 21 18.63 -21.92 -9.49
CA ALA A 21 17.75 -22.01 -10.65
C ALA A 21 18.00 -20.92 -11.71
N LEU A 22 18.62 -19.79 -11.32
CA LEU A 22 18.91 -18.66 -12.20
C LEU A 22 20.39 -18.68 -12.58
N THR A 23 20.71 -18.92 -13.86
CA THR A 23 22.10 -18.95 -14.32
C THR A 23 22.67 -17.54 -14.43
N SER A 24 24.01 -17.39 -14.32
CA SER A 24 24.71 -16.11 -14.50
C SER A 24 24.46 -15.46 -15.87
N GLU A 25 24.17 -16.25 -16.90
CA GLU A 25 23.83 -15.74 -18.23
C GLU A 25 22.44 -15.09 -18.32
N THR A 26 21.54 -15.44 -17.39
CA THR A 26 20.17 -14.91 -17.35
C THR A 26 20.00 -13.82 -16.28
N LEU A 27 20.80 -13.85 -15.23
CA LEU A 27 20.71 -12.94 -14.09
C LEU A 27 21.50 -11.66 -14.36
N LEU A 28 20.80 -10.54 -14.51
CA LEU A 28 21.36 -9.20 -14.67
C LEU A 28 21.79 -8.61 -13.32
N ALA A 29 20.96 -8.74 -12.30
CA ALA A 29 21.20 -8.24 -10.95
C ALA A 29 20.47 -9.10 -9.90
N ASP A 30 21.04 -9.18 -8.70
CA ASP A 30 20.53 -9.92 -7.54
C ASP A 30 20.45 -8.99 -6.31
N HIS A 31 19.26 -8.46 -6.03
CA HIS A 31 19.02 -7.62 -4.88
C HIS A 31 18.48 -8.42 -3.70
N ARG A 32 19.31 -8.54 -2.67
CA ARG A 32 18.93 -9.13 -1.38
C ARG A 32 18.34 -8.04 -0.50
N LEU A 33 17.05 -7.83 -0.60
CA LEU A 33 16.39 -6.65 -0.04
C LEU A 33 16.56 -6.49 1.48
N ARG A 34 16.76 -7.59 2.21
CA ARG A 34 17.04 -7.58 3.67
C ARG A 34 18.48 -7.18 4.03
N GLU A 35 19.41 -7.35 3.09
CA GLU A 35 20.82 -6.95 3.23
C GLU A 35 21.04 -5.51 2.75
N GLU A 36 20.04 -4.94 2.05
CA GLU A 36 20.05 -3.58 1.52
C GLU A 36 19.39 -2.58 2.48
N ARG A 37 19.76 -1.31 2.33
CA ARG A 37 19.18 -0.22 3.12
C ARG A 37 18.07 0.46 2.34
N PHE A 38 16.91 0.62 2.99
CA PHE A 38 15.77 1.38 2.48
C PHE A 38 15.19 2.30 3.54
N ALA A 39 15.04 3.58 3.19
CA ALA A 39 14.18 4.50 3.93
C ALA A 39 12.73 4.39 3.42
N PRO A 40 11.71 4.47 4.30
CA PRO A 40 10.32 4.39 3.89
C PRO A 40 9.95 5.52 2.90
N CYS A 41 9.05 5.23 1.95
CA CYS A 41 8.57 6.24 1.02
C CYS A 41 7.70 7.28 1.75
N GLN A 42 8.12 8.54 1.70
CA GLN A 42 7.40 9.65 2.35
C GLN A 42 6.25 10.20 1.50
N GLY A 43 6.07 9.75 0.25
CA GLY A 43 5.10 10.35 -0.67
C GLY A 43 5.34 11.86 -0.87
N CYS A 44 6.61 12.27 -0.94
CA CYS A 44 7.02 13.67 -1.09
C CYS A 44 6.94 14.16 -2.55
N PHE A 45 6.83 13.25 -3.52
CA PHE A 45 6.76 13.51 -4.95
C PHE A 45 7.99 14.20 -5.57
N GLU A 46 9.07 14.36 -4.81
CA GLU A 46 10.31 14.96 -5.31
C GLU A 46 10.96 14.16 -6.44
N CYS A 47 10.73 12.85 -6.50
CA CYS A 47 11.13 12.00 -7.63
C CYS A 47 10.40 12.31 -8.94
N TRP A 48 9.41 13.20 -8.93
CA TRP A 48 8.75 13.70 -10.13
C TRP A 48 9.09 15.17 -10.41
N VAL A 49 9.19 16.00 -9.37
CA VAL A 49 9.23 17.47 -9.54
C VAL A 49 10.56 18.12 -9.16
N LYS A 50 11.47 17.43 -8.47
CA LYS A 50 12.82 17.94 -8.15
C LYS A 50 13.93 17.12 -8.80
N HIS A 51 13.75 15.81 -8.79
CA HIS A 51 14.68 14.82 -9.33
C HIS A 51 13.90 13.82 -10.20
N PRO A 52 13.36 14.24 -11.36
CA PRO A 52 12.52 13.40 -12.20
C PRO A 52 13.16 12.02 -12.46
N GLY A 53 12.45 10.95 -12.08
CA GLY A 53 12.89 9.57 -12.24
C GLY A 53 13.74 8.99 -11.10
N THR A 54 14.26 9.79 -10.17
CA THR A 54 15.16 9.31 -9.09
C THR A 54 14.65 9.67 -7.69
N CYS A 55 14.86 8.79 -6.72
CA CYS A 55 14.57 9.05 -5.32
C CYS A 55 15.69 9.91 -4.71
N LYS A 56 15.33 10.92 -3.90
CA LYS A 56 16.30 11.73 -3.15
C LYS A 56 16.99 10.97 -2.02
N ALA A 57 16.37 9.88 -1.55
CA ALA A 57 16.93 9.08 -0.47
C ALA A 57 18.23 8.42 -0.95
N LYS A 58 19.28 8.51 -0.15
CA LYS A 58 20.56 7.84 -0.40
C LYS A 58 20.51 6.40 0.12
N ASP A 59 19.68 5.60 -0.54
CA ASP A 59 19.40 4.21 -0.20
C ASP A 59 19.34 3.36 -1.48
N ALA A 60 19.11 2.05 -1.35
CA ALA A 60 19.24 1.11 -2.47
C ALA A 60 18.17 1.28 -3.57
N ALA A 61 17.14 2.11 -3.38
CA ALA A 61 16.03 2.17 -4.31
C ALA A 61 16.41 2.66 -5.71
N ASN A 62 17.36 3.59 -5.84
CA ASN A 62 17.79 4.03 -7.17
C ASN A 62 18.53 2.94 -7.93
N ASP A 63 19.30 2.10 -7.24
CA ASP A 63 20.01 0.98 -7.88
C ASP A 63 19.02 -0.10 -8.30
N VAL A 64 18.07 -0.46 -7.43
CA VAL A 64 16.95 -1.36 -7.75
C VAL A 64 16.15 -0.87 -8.96
N MET A 65 15.79 0.43 -9.00
CA MET A 65 15.04 0.99 -10.13
C MET A 65 15.85 0.97 -11.43
N ARG A 66 17.16 1.24 -11.36
CA ARG A 66 18.07 1.19 -12.51
C ARG A 66 18.12 -0.22 -13.10
N ASP A 67 18.39 -1.21 -12.27
CA ASP A 67 18.51 -2.60 -12.68
C ASP A 67 17.17 -3.19 -13.10
N ALA A 68 16.05 -2.70 -12.54
CA ALA A 68 14.72 -3.06 -13.00
C ALA A 68 14.41 -2.54 -14.41
N MET A 69 14.78 -1.30 -14.75
CA MET A 69 14.54 -0.73 -16.09
C MET A 69 15.45 -1.32 -17.17
N ALA A 70 16.63 -1.83 -16.78
CA ALA A 70 17.53 -2.55 -17.67
C ALA A 70 17.11 -4.02 -17.93
N ALA A 71 16.18 -4.58 -17.14
CA ALA A 71 15.79 -5.98 -17.21
C ALA A 71 14.68 -6.27 -18.23
N ASP A 72 14.65 -7.51 -18.71
CA ASP A 72 13.48 -8.04 -19.44
C ASP A 72 12.37 -8.48 -18.47
N VAL A 73 12.77 -9.04 -17.32
CA VAL A 73 11.90 -9.55 -16.25
C VAL A 73 12.38 -9.02 -14.90
N LEU A 74 11.44 -8.50 -14.11
CA LEU A 74 11.62 -8.21 -12.71
C LEU A 74 10.96 -9.33 -11.90
N LEU A 75 11.80 -10.19 -11.32
CA LEU A 75 11.37 -11.35 -10.56
C LEU A 75 11.41 -11.03 -9.07
N TRP A 76 10.29 -11.19 -8.37
CA TRP A 76 10.19 -11.00 -6.93
C TRP A 76 10.15 -12.35 -6.22
N ALA A 77 10.87 -12.47 -5.12
CA ALA A 77 10.65 -13.55 -4.15
C ALA A 77 10.21 -12.94 -2.83
N THR A 78 9.04 -13.32 -2.32
CA THR A 78 8.44 -12.69 -1.14
C THR A 78 7.66 -13.69 -0.33
N ARG A 79 7.61 -13.49 1.00
CA ARG A 79 6.61 -14.14 1.84
C ARG A 79 5.29 -13.40 1.74
N VAL A 80 4.18 -14.15 1.82
CA VAL A 80 2.83 -13.59 1.83
C VAL A 80 2.31 -13.62 3.26
N ARG A 81 1.80 -12.47 3.72
CA ARG A 81 1.07 -12.37 4.98
C ARG A 81 -0.12 -11.45 4.79
N PHE A 82 -1.28 -11.84 5.29
CA PHE A 82 -2.54 -11.09 5.10
C PHE A 82 -2.92 -10.89 3.62
N GLY A 83 -2.45 -11.76 2.72
CA GLY A 83 -2.65 -11.63 1.28
C GLY A 83 -1.88 -10.47 0.64
N CYS A 84 -0.78 -10.02 1.24
CA CYS A 84 0.05 -8.93 0.72
C CYS A 84 1.56 -9.22 0.77
N TRP A 85 2.34 -8.27 0.27
CA TRP A 85 3.80 -8.31 0.19
C TRP A 85 4.46 -8.37 1.57
N ASP A 86 5.65 -8.97 1.61
CA ASP A 86 6.57 -8.76 2.74
C ASP A 86 6.90 -7.26 2.87
N PRO A 87 6.95 -6.69 4.09
CA PRO A 87 7.27 -5.27 4.27
C PRO A 87 8.57 -4.81 3.59
N ILE A 88 9.62 -5.66 3.52
CA ILE A 88 10.87 -5.30 2.85
C ILE A 88 10.73 -5.32 1.33
N ALA A 89 9.95 -6.23 0.75
CA ALA A 89 9.59 -6.16 -0.66
C ALA A 89 8.77 -4.88 -0.94
N LYS A 90 7.83 -4.58 -0.04
CA LYS A 90 6.93 -3.45 -0.20
C LYS A 90 7.65 -2.11 -0.17
N VAL A 91 8.73 -1.94 0.61
CA VAL A 91 9.45 -0.66 0.62
C VAL A 91 10.17 -0.38 -0.70
N ALA A 92 10.73 -1.41 -1.36
CA ALA A 92 11.29 -1.27 -2.71
C ALA A 92 10.18 -0.88 -3.70
N PHE A 93 9.03 -1.55 -3.60
CA PHE A 93 7.84 -1.26 -4.41
C PHE A 93 7.32 0.18 -4.22
N ASP A 94 7.18 0.63 -2.97
CA ASP A 94 6.69 1.97 -2.58
C ASP A 94 7.53 3.09 -3.20
N LYS A 95 8.83 2.85 -3.40
CA LYS A 95 9.79 3.84 -3.90
C LYS A 95 9.93 3.81 -5.42
N ALA A 96 9.45 2.75 -6.08
CA ALA A 96 9.56 2.57 -7.52
C ALA A 96 8.69 3.54 -8.33
N VAL A 97 7.80 4.31 -7.70
CA VAL A 97 6.90 5.26 -8.41
C VAL A 97 7.66 6.30 -9.25
N GLY A 98 8.94 6.57 -8.94
CA GLY A 98 9.82 7.42 -9.76
C GLY A 98 9.97 6.91 -11.20
N VAL A 99 9.89 5.59 -11.43
CA VAL A 99 9.96 5.03 -12.79
C VAL A 99 8.71 5.29 -13.63
N LEU A 100 7.70 5.95 -13.06
CA LEU A 100 6.49 6.39 -13.75
C LEU A 100 6.51 7.90 -13.95
N SER A 101 5.74 8.36 -14.94
CA SER A 101 5.50 9.77 -15.14
C SER A 101 4.49 10.28 -14.11
N PRO A 102 4.63 11.52 -13.57
CA PRO A 102 3.61 12.09 -12.70
C PRO A 102 2.25 12.24 -13.40
N PHE A 103 2.26 12.33 -14.73
CA PHE A 103 1.06 12.50 -15.53
C PHE A 103 0.17 11.26 -15.55
N PHE A 104 -1.11 11.47 -15.83
CA PHE A 104 -2.13 10.44 -15.77
C PHE A 104 -2.53 9.91 -17.15
N ARG A 105 -2.99 8.66 -17.18
CA ARG A 105 -3.68 8.01 -18.29
C ARG A 105 -4.81 7.13 -17.76
N ALA A 106 -5.66 6.65 -18.66
CA ALA A 106 -6.66 5.64 -18.33
C ALA A 106 -6.13 4.23 -18.67
N ILE A 107 -6.36 3.27 -17.77
CA ILE A 107 -6.19 1.83 -18.03
C ILE A 107 -7.47 1.15 -17.53
N ALA A 108 -8.17 0.42 -18.41
CA ALA A 108 -9.46 -0.21 -18.11
C ALA A 108 -10.52 0.74 -17.47
N GLY A 109 -10.44 2.04 -17.77
CA GLY A 109 -11.36 3.07 -17.23
C GLY A 109 -10.87 3.76 -15.95
N GLU A 110 -9.89 3.18 -15.27
CA GLU A 110 -9.32 3.69 -14.01
C GLU A 110 -8.12 4.61 -14.27
N THR A 111 -7.80 5.50 -13.31
CA THR A 111 -6.70 6.45 -13.43
C THR A 111 -5.39 5.79 -13.01
N HIS A 112 -4.39 5.86 -13.88
CA HIS A 112 -3.04 5.38 -13.60
C HIS A 112 -2.00 6.40 -14.06
N HIS A 113 -0.77 6.28 -13.56
CA HIS A 113 0.34 7.07 -14.07
C HIS A 113 0.73 6.66 -15.49
N ALA A 114 1.13 7.62 -16.30
CA ALA A 114 1.65 7.42 -17.64
C ALA A 114 3.06 6.80 -17.59
N LYS A 115 3.48 6.25 -18.74
CA LYS A 115 4.83 5.72 -18.92
C LYS A 115 5.84 6.86 -18.84
N ARG A 116 6.93 6.65 -18.11
CA ARG A 116 8.16 7.44 -18.21
C ARG A 116 9.08 6.86 -19.28
N TYR A 117 9.25 5.54 -19.28
CA TYR A 117 10.12 4.83 -20.21
C TYR A 117 9.35 4.18 -21.36
N ALA A 118 10.00 4.01 -22.51
CA ALA A 118 9.41 3.30 -23.65
C ALA A 118 9.05 1.84 -23.30
N ARG A 119 9.88 1.19 -22.48
CA ARG A 119 9.77 -0.23 -22.12
C ARG A 119 9.75 -0.42 -20.60
N TYR A 120 8.95 -1.39 -20.15
CA TYR A 120 8.91 -1.86 -18.76
C TYR A 120 9.15 -3.38 -18.69
N PRO A 121 9.85 -3.88 -17.65
CA PRO A 121 10.07 -5.30 -17.46
C PRO A 121 8.73 -6.02 -17.22
N ARG A 122 8.69 -7.31 -17.58
CA ARG A 122 7.58 -8.17 -17.14
C ARG A 122 7.72 -8.47 -15.65
N MET A 123 6.61 -8.66 -14.96
CA MET A 123 6.61 -8.95 -13.53
C MET A 123 6.38 -10.43 -13.27
N GLY A 124 7.33 -11.07 -12.58
CA GLY A 124 7.19 -12.42 -12.05
C GLY A 124 7.26 -12.41 -10.53
N VAL A 125 6.48 -13.25 -9.86
CA VAL A 125 6.50 -13.36 -8.40
C VAL A 125 6.50 -14.83 -7.99
N LEU A 126 7.53 -15.22 -7.24
CA LEU A 126 7.54 -16.45 -6.45
C LEU A 126 7.13 -16.10 -5.01
N ALA A 127 5.93 -16.53 -4.64
CA ALA A 127 5.31 -16.23 -3.36
C ALA A 127 5.43 -17.43 -2.41
N VAL A 128 5.98 -17.22 -1.22
CA VAL A 128 6.00 -18.22 -0.15
C VAL A 128 4.78 -18.03 0.74
N LEU A 129 3.93 -19.05 0.82
CA LEU A 129 2.76 -19.08 1.72
C LEU A 129 3.14 -19.68 3.07
N PRO A 130 2.63 -19.14 4.19
CA PRO A 130 2.78 -19.80 5.48
C PRO A 130 2.08 -21.16 5.47
N LYS A 131 2.58 -22.10 6.28
CA LYS A 131 2.03 -23.47 6.36
C LYS A 131 0.52 -23.50 6.62
N ASP A 132 0.05 -22.60 7.48
CA ASP A 132 -1.36 -22.48 7.87
C ASP A 132 -2.05 -21.27 7.19
N ALA A 133 -1.69 -20.99 5.93
CA ALA A 133 -2.25 -19.87 5.17
C ALA A 133 -3.80 -19.91 5.16
N PRO A 134 -4.48 -18.85 5.66
CA PRO A 134 -5.93 -18.87 5.70
C PRO A 134 -6.53 -18.87 4.28
N PRO A 135 -7.71 -19.49 4.07
CA PRO A 135 -8.33 -19.57 2.75
C PRO A 135 -8.43 -18.23 2.01
N GLY A 136 -8.16 -18.25 0.71
CA GLY A 136 -8.19 -17.06 -0.16
C GLY A 136 -7.01 -16.10 0.00
N GLU A 137 -5.98 -16.43 0.81
CA GLU A 137 -4.77 -15.60 0.96
C GLU A 137 -4.01 -15.48 -0.37
N ALA A 138 -3.74 -16.61 -1.02
CA ALA A 138 -3.07 -16.66 -2.33
C ALA A 138 -3.85 -15.91 -3.42
N GLU A 139 -5.18 -16.02 -3.42
CA GLU A 139 -6.04 -15.32 -4.39
C GLU A 139 -6.03 -13.81 -4.17
N THR A 140 -6.05 -13.37 -2.91
CA THR A 140 -5.92 -11.95 -2.55
C THR A 140 -4.58 -11.40 -3.02
N PHE A 141 -3.50 -12.15 -2.76
CA PHE A 141 -2.16 -11.75 -3.21
C PHE A 141 -2.05 -11.71 -4.74
N ARG A 142 -2.57 -12.72 -5.45
CA ARG A 142 -2.57 -12.75 -6.92
C ARG A 142 -3.30 -11.54 -7.52
N ARG A 143 -4.46 -11.16 -6.98
CA ARG A 143 -5.18 -9.94 -7.40
C ARG A 143 -4.37 -8.68 -7.15
N LEU A 144 -3.68 -8.61 -6.00
CA LEU A 144 -2.80 -7.48 -5.67
C LEU A 144 -1.65 -7.36 -6.65
N VAL A 145 -0.92 -8.44 -6.92
CA VAL A 145 0.19 -8.43 -7.87
C VAL A 145 -0.29 -8.02 -9.27
N ALA A 146 -1.46 -8.50 -9.71
CA ALA A 146 -2.02 -8.11 -11.01
C ALA A 146 -2.34 -6.61 -11.12
N ARG A 147 -2.95 -6.00 -10.09
CA ARG A 147 -3.18 -4.54 -10.09
C ARG A 147 -1.88 -3.74 -9.97
N ASN A 148 -0.93 -4.25 -9.18
CA ASN A 148 0.42 -3.70 -9.07
C ASN A 148 1.16 -3.71 -10.42
N ALA A 149 1.09 -4.82 -11.17
CA ALA A 149 1.68 -4.94 -12.50
C ALA A 149 1.06 -3.94 -13.50
N ALA A 150 -0.26 -3.71 -13.43
CA ALA A 150 -0.93 -2.71 -14.26
C ALA A 150 -0.44 -1.27 -13.99
N ASN A 151 -0.18 -0.91 -12.73
CA ASN A 151 0.40 0.41 -12.39
C ASN A 151 1.79 0.62 -12.99
N PHE A 152 2.55 -0.46 -13.21
CA PHE A 152 3.89 -0.42 -13.80
C PHE A 152 3.93 -0.79 -15.29
N HIS A 153 2.78 -0.83 -15.97
CA HIS A 153 2.70 -1.18 -17.41
C HIS A 153 3.36 -2.54 -17.74
N ALA A 154 3.41 -3.45 -16.75
CA ALA A 154 4.10 -4.74 -16.88
C ALA A 154 3.24 -5.80 -17.60
N GLY A 155 1.95 -5.52 -17.82
CA GLY A 155 0.97 -6.50 -18.31
C GLY A 155 0.66 -7.55 -17.25
N ALA A 156 0.07 -8.68 -17.65
CA ALA A 156 -0.26 -9.78 -16.76
C ALA A 156 1.00 -10.37 -16.13
N PRO A 157 1.09 -10.38 -14.79
CA PRO A 157 2.22 -10.97 -14.09
C PRO A 157 2.07 -12.48 -14.01
N TRP A 158 3.20 -13.17 -13.85
CA TRP A 158 3.20 -14.54 -13.33
C TRP A 158 3.27 -14.51 -11.80
N VAL A 159 2.46 -15.35 -11.14
CA VAL A 159 2.50 -15.53 -9.68
C VAL A 159 2.47 -17.02 -9.37
N GLY A 160 3.63 -17.57 -9.03
CA GLY A 160 3.81 -18.92 -8.51
C GLY A 160 3.77 -18.94 -6.99
N PHE A 161 3.26 -20.02 -6.42
CA PHE A 161 3.18 -20.21 -4.97
C PHE A 161 3.93 -21.47 -4.55
N VAL A 162 4.70 -21.37 -3.48
CA VAL A 162 5.31 -22.48 -2.75
C VAL A 162 4.96 -22.35 -1.27
N GLY A 163 4.87 -23.47 -0.56
CA GLY A 163 4.67 -23.51 0.88
C GLY A 163 5.95 -23.24 1.65
N GLU A 164 5.78 -22.69 2.86
CA GLU A 164 6.86 -22.64 3.83
C GLU A 164 7.27 -24.07 4.24
N GLY A 165 8.54 -24.39 4.01
CA GLY A 165 9.08 -25.73 4.22
C GLY A 165 9.00 -26.66 2.99
N ASP A 166 8.51 -26.19 1.85
CA ASP A 166 8.61 -26.94 0.60
C ASP A 166 10.07 -27.18 0.21
N PRO A 167 10.36 -28.32 -0.44
CA PRO A 167 11.72 -28.66 -0.81
C PRO A 167 12.23 -27.77 -1.96
N PRO A 168 13.57 -27.58 -2.10
CA PRO A 168 14.19 -26.80 -3.17
C PRO A 168 13.70 -27.14 -4.59
N GLU A 169 13.33 -28.39 -4.85
CA GLU A 169 12.80 -28.89 -6.12
C GLU A 169 11.49 -28.19 -6.50
N ALA A 170 10.62 -27.88 -5.53
CA ALA A 170 9.36 -27.20 -5.76
C ALA A 170 9.58 -25.76 -6.24
N VAL A 171 10.57 -25.07 -5.64
CA VAL A 171 11.01 -23.73 -6.09
C VAL A 171 11.51 -23.78 -7.53
N ARG A 172 12.37 -24.75 -7.86
CA ARG A 172 12.91 -24.90 -9.22
C ARG A 172 11.81 -25.18 -10.24
N ALA A 173 10.87 -26.06 -9.92
CA ALA A 173 9.74 -26.39 -10.79
C ALA A 173 8.82 -25.17 -11.03
N ALA A 174 8.44 -24.47 -9.96
CA ALA A 174 7.61 -23.26 -10.07
C ALA A 174 8.31 -22.18 -10.90
N LEU A 175 9.62 -21.99 -10.71
CA LEU A 175 10.38 -20.99 -11.46
C LEU A 175 10.48 -21.34 -12.95
N ALA A 176 10.73 -22.61 -13.29
CA ALA A 176 10.77 -23.05 -14.67
C ALA A 176 9.45 -22.81 -15.41
N GLU A 177 8.32 -23.13 -14.76
CA GLU A 177 6.98 -22.83 -15.28
C GLU A 177 6.77 -21.32 -15.47
N GLY A 178 7.14 -20.53 -14.47
CA GLY A 178 6.98 -19.08 -14.50
C GLY A 178 7.76 -18.39 -15.59
N LEU A 179 9.02 -18.79 -15.79
CA LEU A 179 9.87 -18.22 -16.84
C LEU A 179 9.35 -18.58 -18.24
N ASP A 180 8.73 -19.74 -18.43
CA ASP A 180 8.03 -20.06 -19.69
C ASP A 180 6.78 -19.18 -19.86
N ALA A 181 5.95 -19.07 -18.82
CA ALA A 181 4.74 -18.23 -18.85
C ALA A 181 5.06 -16.77 -19.20
N LEU A 182 6.15 -16.22 -18.67
CA LEU A 182 6.58 -14.84 -18.92
C LEU A 182 7.06 -14.59 -20.36
N ARG A 183 7.36 -15.62 -21.14
CA ARG A 183 7.69 -15.47 -22.58
C ARG A 183 6.46 -15.26 -23.45
N ARG A 184 5.27 -15.64 -22.97
CA ARG A 184 4.01 -15.56 -23.71
C ARG A 184 3.55 -14.10 -23.92
N PRO A 185 2.66 -13.81 -24.88
CA PRO A 185 2.12 -12.46 -25.09
C PRO A 185 1.53 -11.84 -23.81
N ARG A 186 1.58 -10.51 -23.72
CA ARG A 186 1.03 -9.80 -22.55
C ARG A 186 -0.49 -9.83 -22.61
N ASP A 187 -1.11 -10.32 -21.55
CA ASP A 187 -2.52 -10.03 -21.27
C ASP A 187 -2.58 -8.69 -20.52
N GLU A 188 -3.39 -7.75 -20.98
CA GLU A 188 -3.54 -6.41 -20.39
C GLU A 188 -4.84 -6.28 -19.57
N THR A 189 -5.52 -7.40 -19.30
CA THR A 189 -6.73 -7.39 -18.49
C THR A 189 -6.42 -6.96 -17.05
N LEU A 190 -7.14 -5.94 -16.60
CA LEU A 190 -7.09 -5.49 -15.21
C LEU A 190 -8.16 -6.25 -14.41
N PRO A 191 -7.79 -7.00 -13.35
CA PRO A 191 -8.79 -7.62 -12.51
C PRO A 191 -9.61 -6.54 -11.80
N LYS A 192 -10.93 -6.64 -11.95
CA LYS A 192 -11.87 -5.81 -11.22
C LYS A 192 -11.83 -6.18 -9.73
N VAL A 193 -11.86 -5.16 -8.89
CA VAL A 193 -11.98 -5.30 -7.44
C VAL A 193 -13.19 -4.51 -6.99
N ALA A 194 -13.99 -5.10 -6.09
CA ALA A 194 -15.13 -4.40 -5.53
C ALA A 194 -14.64 -3.33 -4.55
N ALA A 195 -15.00 -2.06 -4.81
CA ALA A 195 -14.75 -0.95 -3.90
C ALA A 195 -15.34 -1.22 -2.49
N PHE A 196 -16.53 -1.81 -2.45
CA PHE A 196 -17.21 -2.26 -1.23
C PHE A 196 -17.40 -3.76 -1.30
N ALA A 197 -16.56 -4.50 -0.59
CA ALA A 197 -16.79 -5.91 -0.33
C ALA A 197 -17.75 -6.07 0.87
N GLU A 198 -18.60 -7.09 0.84
CA GLU A 198 -19.41 -7.47 1.99
C GLU A 198 -18.52 -7.70 3.22
N ASP A 199 -18.86 -7.06 4.34
CA ASP A 199 -18.17 -7.26 5.60
C ASP A 199 -19.12 -7.38 6.79
N VAL A 200 -18.78 -8.30 7.70
CA VAL A 200 -19.46 -8.45 8.99
C VAL A 200 -18.90 -7.38 9.91
N ARG A 201 -19.68 -6.33 10.15
CA ARG A 201 -19.29 -5.22 11.02
C ARG A 201 -19.75 -5.46 12.45
N GLN A 202 -18.89 -5.12 13.40
CA GLN A 202 -19.12 -5.24 14.84
C GLN A 202 -18.86 -3.89 15.50
N GLY A 203 -19.68 -3.54 16.48
CA GLY A 203 -19.48 -2.29 17.22
C GLY A 203 -18.28 -2.33 18.15
N VAL A 204 -17.90 -1.16 18.65
CA VAL A 204 -16.89 -1.07 19.71
C VAL A 204 -17.51 -1.60 21.01
N PRO A 205 -16.94 -2.65 21.63
CA PRO A 205 -17.51 -3.27 22.82
C PRO A 205 -17.87 -2.24 23.91
N PRO A 206 -19.00 -2.41 24.60
CA PRO A 206 -19.39 -1.51 25.69
C PRO A 206 -18.41 -1.62 26.86
N LYS A 207 -18.11 -0.48 27.47
CA LYS A 207 -17.19 -0.35 28.61
C LYS A 207 -17.75 0.65 29.62
N ALA A 208 -17.49 0.40 30.90
CA ALA A 208 -17.77 1.36 31.96
C ALA A 208 -16.66 2.44 32.00
N GLY A 209 -17.06 3.71 31.95
CA GLY A 209 -16.15 4.85 31.98
C GLY A 209 -15.76 5.40 30.59
N PRO A 210 -14.82 6.36 30.53
CA PRO A 210 -14.39 6.99 29.30
C PRO A 210 -13.76 5.97 28.34
N ARG A 211 -14.18 6.00 27.07
CA ARG A 211 -13.57 5.17 26.01
C ARG A 211 -12.25 5.78 25.55
N HIS A 212 -11.37 4.95 24.99
CA HIS A 212 -10.07 5.37 24.45
C HIS A 212 -9.93 5.01 22.96
N VAL A 213 -9.51 5.99 22.14
CA VAL A 213 -9.18 5.79 20.73
C VAL A 213 -7.68 6.02 20.48
N ALA A 214 -7.02 5.02 19.91
CA ALA A 214 -5.65 5.18 19.40
C ALA A 214 -5.71 5.42 17.89
N LEU A 215 -5.12 6.51 17.42
CA LEU A 215 -5.00 6.83 16.00
C LEU A 215 -3.62 6.43 15.51
N TRP A 216 -3.57 5.39 14.69
CA TRP A 216 -2.36 4.94 14.04
C TRP A 216 -2.25 5.52 12.63
N ILE A 217 -1.37 6.51 12.49
CA ILE A 217 -1.14 7.23 11.24
C ILE A 217 -0.11 6.46 10.40
N GLY A 218 -0.57 5.87 9.30
CA GLY A 218 0.21 5.06 8.38
C GLY A 218 1.09 5.85 7.39
N SER A 219 0.88 7.17 7.29
CA SER A 219 1.73 8.03 6.45
C SER A 219 3.13 8.19 7.04
N ALA A 220 4.14 8.11 6.17
CA ALA A 220 5.54 8.43 6.53
C ALA A 220 5.91 9.91 6.33
N LYS A 221 4.92 10.79 6.09
CA LYS A 221 5.14 12.24 6.09
C LYS A 221 5.39 12.76 7.52
N PRO A 222 5.99 13.95 7.69
CA PRO A 222 6.06 14.61 8.99
C PRO A 222 4.69 14.69 9.67
N ALA A 223 4.66 14.52 10.99
CA ALA A 223 3.43 14.63 11.77
C ALA A 223 2.75 15.99 11.52
N GLY A 224 1.43 15.97 11.41
CA GLY A 224 0.57 17.12 11.12
C GLY A 224 0.46 17.49 9.64
N THR A 225 1.15 16.80 8.72
CA THR A 225 1.21 17.21 7.30
C THR A 225 0.52 16.27 6.32
N SER A 226 0.00 15.12 6.81
CA SER A 226 -0.57 14.10 5.94
C SER A 226 -2.10 14.15 5.89
N THR A 227 -2.68 13.83 4.74
CA THR A 227 -4.14 13.63 4.62
C THR A 227 -4.66 12.52 5.51
N SER A 228 -3.91 11.44 5.73
CA SER A 228 -4.29 10.40 6.69
C SER A 228 -4.51 10.99 8.07
N GLU A 229 -3.60 11.83 8.53
CA GLU A 229 -3.71 12.45 9.85
C GLU A 229 -4.85 13.47 9.93
N ALA A 230 -5.09 14.24 8.86
CA ALA A 230 -6.24 15.12 8.79
C ALA A 230 -7.58 14.36 8.90
N LEU A 231 -7.74 13.27 8.13
CA LEU A 231 -8.96 12.44 8.16
C LEU A 231 -9.15 11.76 9.52
N ALA A 232 -8.06 11.24 10.12
CA ALA A 232 -8.11 10.60 11.42
C ALA A 232 -8.44 11.62 12.53
N GLY A 233 -7.78 12.78 12.51
CA GLY A 233 -8.00 13.87 13.45
C GLY A 233 -9.43 14.43 13.41
N ALA A 234 -10.05 14.46 12.21
CA ALA A 234 -11.44 14.86 12.08
C ALA A 234 -12.41 13.88 12.78
N LEU A 235 -12.15 12.57 12.71
CA LEU A 235 -12.91 11.57 13.48
C LEU A 235 -12.61 11.68 14.98
N GLU A 236 -11.34 11.85 15.35
CA GLU A 236 -10.91 12.02 16.75
C GLU A 236 -11.64 13.18 17.42
N ALA A 237 -11.68 14.37 16.79
CA ALA A 237 -12.33 15.55 17.37
C ALA A 237 -13.79 15.25 17.75
N ARG A 238 -14.53 14.58 16.86
CA ARG A 238 -15.93 14.19 17.08
C ARG A 238 -16.09 13.15 18.19
N LEU A 239 -15.13 12.24 18.34
CA LEU A 239 -15.13 11.26 19.44
C LEU A 239 -14.79 11.92 20.77
N VAL A 240 -13.81 12.83 20.80
CA VAL A 240 -13.41 13.58 22.00
C VAL A 240 -14.55 14.48 22.50
N GLU A 241 -15.28 15.14 21.62
CA GLU A 241 -16.52 15.88 21.96
C GLU A 241 -17.58 15.01 22.64
N ARG A 242 -17.53 13.69 22.43
CA ARG A 242 -18.43 12.69 23.03
C ARG A 242 -17.82 12.03 24.28
N GLY A 243 -16.74 12.59 24.82
CA GLY A 243 -16.11 12.13 26.07
C GLY A 243 -15.09 11.01 25.90
N TRP A 244 -14.63 10.74 24.67
CA TRP A 244 -13.51 9.81 24.46
C TRP A 244 -12.18 10.48 24.81
N THR A 245 -11.26 9.68 25.31
CA THR A 245 -9.83 10.04 25.39
C THR A 245 -9.12 9.54 24.14
N SER A 246 -8.01 10.18 23.75
CA SER A 246 -7.29 9.80 22.54
C SER A 246 -5.79 9.84 22.68
N GLU A 247 -5.10 9.04 21.86
CA GLU A 247 -3.67 9.17 21.61
C GLU A 247 -3.36 8.99 20.11
N ARG A 248 -2.33 9.67 19.61
CA ARG A 248 -1.86 9.54 18.21
C ARG A 248 -0.49 8.88 18.18
N VAL A 249 -0.35 7.85 17.34
CA VAL A 249 0.92 7.19 17.06
C VAL A 249 1.19 7.16 15.55
N HIS A 250 2.42 7.45 15.14
CA HIS A 250 2.80 7.49 13.72
C HIS A 250 3.65 6.28 13.36
N ALA A 251 3.29 5.57 12.29
CA ALA A 251 4.01 4.39 11.81
C ALA A 251 5.51 4.66 11.62
N LEU A 252 5.88 5.87 11.13
CA LEU A 252 7.27 6.32 10.99
C LEU A 252 8.06 6.31 12.30
N ARG A 253 7.39 6.46 13.45
CA ARG A 253 8.01 6.53 14.78
C ARG A 253 7.85 5.25 15.58
N THR A 254 6.85 4.43 15.28
CA THR A 254 6.55 3.21 16.04
C THR A 254 7.01 1.93 15.36
N THR A 255 7.22 1.95 14.04
CA THR A 255 7.56 0.75 13.27
C THR A 255 8.87 0.95 12.51
N LYS A 256 9.72 -0.08 12.51
CA LYS A 256 10.97 -0.12 11.76
C LYS A 256 11.02 -1.41 10.94
N LEU A 257 11.39 -1.31 9.67
CA LEU A 257 11.55 -2.48 8.80
C LEU A 257 12.66 -3.40 9.35
N GLY A 258 12.42 -4.71 9.33
CA GLY A 258 13.35 -5.72 9.84
C GLY A 258 13.48 -5.79 11.38
N HIS A 259 12.86 -4.88 12.13
CA HIS A 259 12.87 -4.95 13.59
C HIS A 259 11.80 -5.94 14.08
N PRO A 260 12.07 -6.82 15.05
CA PRO A 260 11.15 -7.90 15.41
C PRO A 260 9.92 -7.46 16.21
N ARG A 261 9.90 -6.22 16.72
CA ARG A 261 8.85 -5.71 17.61
C ARG A 261 8.56 -4.22 17.39
N ALA A 262 7.34 -3.80 17.73
CA ALA A 262 6.91 -2.40 17.74
C ALA A 262 6.20 -2.05 19.07
N PRO A 263 6.92 -1.97 20.20
CA PRO A 263 6.30 -1.89 21.54
C PRO A 263 5.36 -0.68 21.69
N LYS A 264 5.76 0.51 21.20
CA LYS A 264 4.90 1.70 21.28
C LYS A 264 3.56 1.55 20.55
N LEU A 265 3.55 0.85 19.41
CA LEU A 265 2.32 0.57 18.67
C LEU A 265 1.46 -0.45 19.42
N VAL A 266 2.08 -1.53 19.91
CA VAL A 266 1.40 -2.59 20.67
C VAL A 266 0.80 -2.02 21.96
N ASP A 267 1.53 -1.19 22.68
CA ASP A 267 1.06 -0.57 23.93
C ASP A 267 -0.12 0.37 23.70
N ALA A 268 -0.09 1.16 22.61
CA ALA A 268 -1.23 1.99 22.22
C ALA A 268 -2.46 1.15 21.87
N ALA A 269 -2.26 0.06 21.12
CA ALA A 269 -3.35 -0.87 20.80
C ALA A 269 -3.95 -1.55 22.04
N ARG A 270 -3.12 -1.89 23.05
CA ARG A 270 -3.58 -2.48 24.32
C ARG A 270 -4.43 -1.52 25.17
N ARG A 271 -4.15 -0.21 25.08
CA ARG A 271 -4.93 0.81 25.81
C ARG A 271 -6.23 1.17 25.10
N ALA A 272 -6.28 0.96 23.79
CA ALA A 272 -7.39 1.39 22.95
C ALA A 272 -8.62 0.47 23.10
N ASP A 273 -9.79 1.10 23.09
CA ASP A 273 -11.05 0.40 22.82
C ASP A 273 -11.32 0.39 21.30
N LEU A 274 -10.83 1.42 20.59
CA LEU A 274 -10.85 1.57 19.13
C LEU A 274 -9.46 1.92 18.61
N LEU A 275 -8.93 1.11 17.69
CA LEU A 275 -7.74 1.42 16.91
C LEU A 275 -8.16 1.93 15.53
N VAL A 276 -7.88 3.21 15.25
CA VAL A 276 -8.10 3.81 13.94
C VAL A 276 -6.81 3.73 13.12
N LEU A 277 -6.79 2.92 12.07
CA LEU A 277 -5.68 2.91 11.10
C LEU A 277 -5.99 3.90 9.97
N ALA A 278 -5.36 5.08 9.98
CA ALA A 278 -5.49 6.04 8.88
C ALA A 278 -4.25 5.98 7.98
N SER A 279 -4.40 5.55 6.73
CA SER A 279 -3.25 5.27 5.85
C SER A 279 -3.51 5.63 4.39
N PRO A 280 -2.51 6.19 3.67
CA PRO A 280 -2.58 6.20 2.23
C PRO A 280 -2.48 4.76 1.69
N VAL A 281 -2.80 4.60 0.41
CA VAL A 281 -2.30 3.47 -0.38
C VAL A 281 -1.13 3.92 -1.24
N TYR A 282 -0.13 3.05 -1.36
CA TYR A 282 0.94 3.15 -2.34
C TYR A 282 0.84 1.94 -3.25
N ILE A 283 0.44 2.19 -4.50
CA ILE A 283 0.29 1.17 -5.55
C ILE A 283 -0.67 0.07 -5.06
N ASP A 284 -1.94 0.44 -4.88
CA ASP A 284 -3.08 -0.40 -4.43
C ASP A 284 -2.95 -1.13 -3.09
N CYS A 285 -1.89 -0.88 -2.30
CA CYS A 285 -1.63 -1.55 -1.03
C CYS A 285 -1.14 -0.58 0.05
N LEU A 286 -1.22 -1.00 1.31
CA LEU A 286 -0.69 -0.25 2.45
C LEU A 286 0.84 -0.05 2.34
N PRO A 287 1.39 1.05 2.87
CA PRO A 287 2.83 1.29 2.95
C PRO A 287 3.55 0.22 3.77
N SER A 288 4.82 -0.02 3.46
CA SER A 288 5.65 -1.03 4.13
C SER A 288 5.63 -0.97 5.67
N LEU A 289 5.69 0.23 6.26
CA LEU A 289 5.65 0.41 7.72
C LEU A 289 4.31 -0.01 8.34
N VAL A 290 3.22 0.12 7.61
CA VAL A 290 1.89 -0.33 8.07
C VAL A 290 1.82 -1.85 7.99
N LEU A 291 2.32 -2.46 6.92
CA LEU A 291 2.37 -3.92 6.81
C LEU A 291 3.20 -4.55 7.94
N ALA A 292 4.38 -3.98 8.23
CA ALA A 292 5.20 -4.42 9.36
C ALA A 292 4.46 -4.24 10.70
N GLY A 293 3.79 -3.10 10.91
CA GLY A 293 3.04 -2.84 12.13
C GLY A 293 1.86 -3.78 12.33
N LEU A 294 1.13 -4.13 11.27
CA LEU A 294 0.04 -5.11 11.32
C LEU A 294 0.56 -6.50 11.70
N GLY A 295 1.75 -6.87 11.19
CA GLY A 295 2.45 -8.08 11.61
C GLY A 295 2.72 -8.09 13.11
N HIS A 296 3.32 -7.01 13.64
CA HIS A 296 3.61 -6.90 15.07
C HIS A 296 2.36 -6.91 15.96
N LEU A 297 1.26 -6.30 15.52
CA LEU A 297 0.01 -6.33 16.27
C LEU A 297 -0.59 -7.75 16.32
N ALA A 298 -0.55 -8.48 15.21
CA ALA A 298 -0.99 -9.87 15.15
C ALA A 298 -0.13 -10.78 16.03
N ASP A 299 1.20 -10.59 16.00
CA ASP A 299 2.15 -11.38 16.79
C ASP A 299 2.09 -11.08 18.29
N ALA A 300 1.55 -9.92 18.68
CA ALA A 300 1.48 -9.50 20.08
C ALA A 300 0.35 -10.16 20.90
N ALA A 301 -0.55 -10.92 20.25
CA ALA A 301 -1.68 -11.61 20.88
C ALA A 301 -2.44 -10.72 21.88
N LEU A 302 -3.03 -9.63 21.37
CA LEU A 302 -3.76 -8.65 22.17
C LEU A 302 -5.02 -9.29 22.80
N ASP A 303 -5.23 -9.09 24.10
CA ASP A 303 -6.40 -9.62 24.82
C ASP A 303 -6.94 -8.62 25.88
N PRO A 304 -8.18 -8.11 25.73
CA PRO A 304 -8.96 -8.15 24.49
C PRO A 304 -8.30 -7.28 23.40
N PRO A 305 -8.47 -7.60 22.10
CA PRO A 305 -8.03 -6.71 21.03
C PRO A 305 -8.98 -5.49 20.89
N PRO A 306 -8.47 -4.31 20.48
CA PRO A 306 -9.32 -3.17 20.17
C PRO A 306 -10.19 -3.44 18.94
N ALA A 307 -11.35 -2.79 18.84
CA ALA A 307 -12.06 -2.72 17.58
C ALA A 307 -11.19 -2.01 16.53
N LEU A 308 -11.18 -2.48 15.29
CA LEU A 308 -10.36 -1.92 14.22
C LEU A 308 -11.22 -1.15 13.21
N LEU A 309 -10.84 0.11 12.97
CA LEU A 309 -11.44 0.97 11.94
C LEU A 309 -10.36 1.51 11.01
N PRO A 310 -10.23 1.04 9.77
CA PRO A 310 -9.40 1.69 8.78
C PRO A 310 -10.08 2.90 8.13
N ILE A 311 -9.28 3.95 7.94
CA ILE A 311 -9.55 5.10 7.06
C ILE A 311 -8.48 5.06 5.97
N ILE A 312 -8.84 4.61 4.79
CA ILE A 312 -7.90 4.40 3.68
C ILE A 312 -8.13 5.44 2.59
N GLN A 313 -7.07 6.07 2.11
CA GLN A 313 -7.21 7.04 1.03
C GLN A 313 -6.22 6.84 -0.12
N CYS A 314 -6.63 7.21 -1.33
CA CYS A 314 -5.84 7.11 -2.54
C CYS A 314 -5.68 8.47 -3.24
N GLY A 315 -4.54 8.63 -3.92
CA GLY A 315 -4.30 9.75 -4.83
C GLY A 315 -4.99 9.63 -6.19
N PHE A 316 -5.74 8.56 -6.46
CA PHE A 316 -6.58 8.41 -7.65
C PHE A 316 -8.06 8.46 -7.27
N PRO A 317 -8.94 8.99 -8.15
CA PRO A 317 -10.34 9.24 -7.83
C PRO A 317 -11.17 7.95 -7.71
N GLU A 318 -10.75 6.86 -8.34
CA GLU A 318 -11.42 5.57 -8.29
C GLU A 318 -11.20 4.88 -6.93
N LEU A 319 -12.28 4.38 -6.33
CA LEU A 319 -12.23 3.75 -5.01
C LEU A 319 -11.57 2.37 -5.04
N GLU A 320 -11.60 1.73 -6.20
CA GLU A 320 -11.02 0.42 -6.51
C GLU A 320 -9.55 0.33 -6.07
N HIS A 321 -8.81 1.45 -6.13
CA HIS A 321 -7.43 1.53 -5.67
C HIS A 321 -7.24 1.35 -4.15
N THR A 322 -8.31 1.49 -3.36
CA THR A 322 -8.29 1.27 -1.90
C THR A 322 -8.73 -0.14 -1.51
N ALA A 323 -9.40 -0.86 -2.41
CA ALA A 323 -10.12 -2.10 -2.09
C ALA A 323 -9.18 -3.20 -1.56
N LEU A 324 -8.00 -3.37 -2.17
CA LEU A 324 -7.05 -4.39 -1.75
C LEU A 324 -6.34 -4.04 -0.45
N ALA A 325 -6.03 -2.76 -0.21
CA ALA A 325 -5.55 -2.32 1.09
C ALA A 325 -6.58 -2.64 2.20
N LEU A 326 -7.88 -2.38 1.98
CA LEU A 326 -8.94 -2.77 2.92
C LEU A 326 -9.02 -4.28 3.12
N ALA A 327 -8.87 -5.07 2.05
CA ALA A 327 -8.83 -6.53 2.16
C ALA A 327 -7.67 -7.01 3.06
N VAL A 328 -6.50 -6.39 2.94
CA VAL A 328 -5.34 -6.65 3.80
C VAL A 328 -5.64 -6.31 5.26
N VAL A 329 -6.18 -5.11 5.55
CA VAL A 329 -6.54 -4.74 6.92
C VAL A 329 -7.60 -5.70 7.49
N ARG A 330 -8.59 -6.11 6.69
CA ARG A 330 -9.62 -7.06 7.14
C ARG A 330 -9.03 -8.44 7.48
N ARG A 331 -8.06 -8.91 6.70
CA ARG A 331 -7.33 -10.17 7.01
C ARG A 331 -6.49 -10.03 8.27
N ALA A 332 -5.83 -8.89 8.46
CA ALA A 332 -5.13 -8.59 9.70
C ALA A 332 -6.11 -8.57 10.89
N ALA A 333 -7.26 -7.89 10.78
CA ALA A 333 -8.28 -7.85 11.83
C ALA A 333 -8.69 -9.26 12.29
N ARG A 334 -8.92 -10.17 11.33
CA ARG A 334 -9.24 -11.58 11.62
C ARG A 334 -8.10 -12.28 12.35
N ALA A 335 -6.85 -12.08 11.92
CA ALA A 335 -5.69 -12.66 12.58
C ALA A 335 -5.48 -12.11 14.01
N LEU A 336 -5.84 -10.85 14.25
CA LEU A 336 -5.81 -10.22 15.58
C LEU A 336 -6.99 -10.66 16.48
N GLY A 337 -8.04 -11.27 15.91
CA GLY A 337 -9.33 -11.44 16.61
C GLY A 337 -10.06 -10.12 16.87
N ALA A 338 -9.70 -9.04 16.18
CA ALA A 338 -10.22 -7.69 16.41
C ALA A 338 -11.64 -7.52 15.84
N PRO A 339 -12.60 -6.94 16.59
CA PRO A 339 -13.89 -6.54 16.05
C PRO A 339 -13.73 -5.58 14.87
N TRP A 340 -14.34 -5.87 13.73
CA TRP A 340 -14.27 -5.01 12.56
C TRP A 340 -15.32 -3.89 12.65
N ALA A 341 -14.90 -2.66 12.96
CA ALA A 341 -15.82 -1.54 13.17
C ALA A 341 -16.54 -1.08 11.89
N GLY A 342 -16.08 -1.51 10.72
CA GLY A 342 -16.42 -0.95 9.41
C GLY A 342 -15.20 -0.31 8.78
N HIS A 343 -15.37 0.54 7.77
CA HIS A 343 -14.26 1.24 7.13
C HIS A 343 -14.72 2.56 6.51
N LEU A 344 -13.77 3.47 6.31
CA LEU A 344 -13.93 4.67 5.50
C LEU A 344 -12.87 4.64 4.39
N ALA A 345 -13.28 4.92 3.16
CA ALA A 345 -12.37 4.93 2.02
C ALA A 345 -12.63 6.11 1.09
N LEU A 346 -11.56 6.78 0.62
CA LEU A 346 -11.68 7.97 -0.21
C LEU A 346 -10.67 7.98 -1.36
N GLY A 347 -11.18 8.11 -2.59
CA GLY A 347 -10.39 8.44 -3.77
C GLY A 347 -10.15 9.95 -3.92
N GLY A 348 -9.12 10.33 -4.67
CA GLY A 348 -8.82 11.72 -5.03
C GLY A 348 -8.32 12.56 -3.85
N ALA A 349 -7.75 11.91 -2.83
CA ALA A 349 -7.37 12.51 -1.55
C ALA A 349 -5.94 13.09 -1.53
N GLY A 350 -5.41 13.53 -2.68
CA GLY A 350 -4.00 13.90 -2.83
C GLY A 350 -3.56 15.13 -2.03
N ALA A 351 -4.49 16.00 -1.60
CA ALA A 351 -4.18 17.25 -0.90
C ALA A 351 -5.32 17.72 0.03
N ILE A 352 -5.85 16.81 0.87
CA ILE A 352 -6.84 17.19 1.90
C ILE A 352 -6.09 17.61 3.18
N GLN A 353 -6.49 18.77 3.73
CA GLN A 353 -6.03 19.33 5.00
C GLN A 353 -7.17 19.28 6.04
N ALA A 354 -6.84 19.50 7.31
CA ALA A 354 -7.79 19.38 8.42
C ALA A 354 -8.94 20.39 8.30
N GLU A 355 -8.64 21.61 7.88
CA GLU A 355 -9.58 22.74 7.80
C GLU A 355 -10.72 22.46 6.80
N HIS A 356 -10.47 21.61 5.79
CA HIS A 356 -11.49 21.20 4.83
C HIS A 356 -12.58 20.31 5.45
N LEU A 357 -12.32 19.71 6.62
CA LEU A 357 -13.18 18.74 7.30
C LEU A 357 -13.95 19.35 8.49
N ASP A 358 -13.69 20.63 8.79
CA ASP A 358 -14.38 21.39 9.84
C ASP A 358 -15.57 22.18 9.28
N GLN A 359 -15.60 22.41 7.96
CA GLN A 359 -16.60 23.24 7.31
C GLN A 359 -17.84 22.44 6.88
N ARG A 360 -18.92 22.56 7.65
CA ARG A 360 -20.25 22.06 7.24
C ARG A 360 -20.74 22.78 5.98
N GLY A 361 -21.30 22.01 5.03
CA GLY A 361 -21.79 22.54 3.75
C GLY A 361 -20.70 22.87 2.71
N GLY A 362 -19.42 22.62 3.03
CA GLY A 362 -18.32 22.79 2.09
C GLY A 362 -18.23 21.68 1.04
N ARG A 363 -17.17 21.72 0.23
CA ARG A 363 -16.90 20.73 -0.84
C ARG A 363 -16.82 19.28 -0.32
N MET A 364 -16.46 19.10 0.95
CA MET A 364 -16.33 17.81 1.62
C MET A 364 -17.52 17.47 2.53
N HIS A 365 -18.69 18.10 2.34
CA HIS A 365 -19.84 17.87 3.22
C HIS A 365 -20.25 16.40 3.35
N HIS A 366 -20.13 15.59 2.29
CA HIS A 366 -20.36 14.16 2.35
C HIS A 366 -19.41 13.45 3.34
N GLN A 367 -18.12 13.79 3.32
CA GLN A 367 -17.14 13.24 4.25
C GLN A 367 -17.39 13.73 5.67
N VAL A 368 -17.74 15.01 5.86
CA VAL A 368 -18.10 15.60 7.16
C VAL A 368 -19.30 14.87 7.77
N ASP A 369 -20.39 14.70 7.02
CA ASP A 369 -21.59 13.99 7.45
C ASP A 369 -21.31 12.53 7.81
N ALA A 370 -20.49 11.87 7.00
CA ALA A 370 -20.11 10.48 7.24
C ALA A 370 -19.25 10.33 8.51
N LEU A 371 -18.37 11.28 8.79
CA LEU A 371 -17.59 11.33 10.03
C LEU A 371 -18.49 11.59 11.25
N ASP A 372 -19.50 12.45 11.13
CA ASP A 372 -20.50 12.69 12.18
C ASP A 372 -21.29 11.38 12.49
N GLN A 373 -21.77 10.69 11.45
CA GLN A 373 -22.48 9.40 11.58
C GLN A 373 -21.58 8.30 12.15
N ALA A 374 -20.33 8.24 11.71
CA ALA A 374 -19.34 7.32 12.24
C ALA A 374 -19.13 7.52 13.73
N ALA A 375 -18.87 8.76 14.17
CA ALA A 375 -18.66 9.09 15.57
C ALA A 375 -19.88 8.78 16.44
N GLU A 376 -21.09 9.08 15.94
CA GLU A 376 -22.34 8.74 16.64
C GLU A 376 -22.51 7.23 16.83
N ALA A 377 -22.34 6.45 15.76
CA ALA A 377 -22.49 5.00 15.82
C ALA A 377 -21.45 4.36 16.75
N LEU A 378 -20.17 4.74 16.62
CA LEU A 378 -19.09 4.23 17.46
C LEU A 378 -19.31 4.56 18.94
N ASN A 379 -19.76 5.78 19.24
CA ASN A 379 -20.07 6.19 20.61
C ASN A 379 -21.22 5.38 21.22
N ALA A 380 -22.22 5.04 20.42
CA ALA A 380 -23.32 4.16 20.82
C ALA A 380 -22.91 2.68 20.91
N GLY A 381 -21.63 2.33 20.69
CA GLY A 381 -21.16 0.95 20.66
C GLY A 381 -21.66 0.14 19.45
N ARG A 382 -22.09 0.82 18.39
CA ARG A 382 -22.55 0.22 17.13
C ARG A 382 -21.43 0.26 16.07
N PRO A 383 -21.46 -0.64 15.07
CA PRO A 383 -20.55 -0.53 13.93
C PRO A 383 -20.86 0.71 13.08
N LEU A 384 -19.90 1.12 12.25
CA LEU A 384 -20.12 2.15 11.24
C LEU A 384 -21.27 1.74 10.31
N PRO A 385 -22.27 2.62 10.07
CA PRO A 385 -23.29 2.38 9.07
C PRO A 385 -22.68 2.21 7.66
N ILE A 386 -23.23 1.30 6.86
CA ILE A 386 -22.80 1.10 5.46
C ILE A 386 -22.98 2.41 4.68
N ALA A 387 -24.13 3.07 4.84
CA ALA A 387 -24.43 4.36 4.23
C ALA A 387 -23.40 5.47 4.58
N ALA A 388 -22.78 5.41 5.76
CA ALA A 388 -21.71 6.35 6.12
C ALA A 388 -20.44 6.07 5.31
N SER A 389 -20.06 4.80 5.14
CA SER A 389 -18.94 4.40 4.27
C SER A 389 -19.16 4.82 2.81
N GLU A 390 -20.36 4.56 2.27
CA GLU A 390 -20.74 4.95 0.91
C GLU A 390 -20.73 6.47 0.71
N ARG A 391 -21.28 7.20 1.69
CA ARG A 391 -21.25 8.67 1.66
C ARG A 391 -19.83 9.21 1.71
N PHE A 392 -19.00 8.69 2.60
CA PHE A 392 -17.59 9.10 2.71
C PHE A 392 -16.81 8.89 1.41
N ALA A 393 -17.14 7.83 0.68
CA ALA A 393 -16.54 7.48 -0.61
C ALA A 393 -16.97 8.37 -1.78
N THR A 394 -17.89 9.31 -1.58
CA THR A 394 -18.36 10.19 -2.65
C THR A 394 -17.19 10.98 -3.26
N PRO A 395 -16.93 10.86 -4.57
CA PRO A 395 -15.74 11.45 -5.19
C PRO A 395 -15.83 12.99 -5.23
N LEU A 396 -14.72 13.65 -4.91
CA LEU A 396 -14.62 15.12 -4.97
C LEU A 396 -14.56 15.68 -6.40
N LEU A 397 -14.17 14.84 -7.37
CA LEU A 397 -14.13 15.10 -8.80
C LEU A 397 -14.36 13.78 -9.54
N GLY A 398 -15.08 13.84 -10.67
CA GLY A 398 -15.16 12.70 -11.58
C GLY A 398 -13.79 12.40 -12.23
N PRO A 399 -13.52 11.14 -12.65
CA PRO A 399 -12.21 10.72 -13.17
C PRO A 399 -11.63 11.58 -14.30
N ARG A 400 -12.46 12.00 -15.26
CA ARG A 400 -12.03 12.85 -16.38
C ARG A 400 -11.54 14.23 -15.90
N ALA A 401 -12.31 14.87 -15.03
CA ALA A 401 -11.97 16.17 -14.46
C ALA A 401 -10.73 16.06 -13.56
N TYR A 402 -10.65 14.99 -12.75
CA TYR A 402 -9.49 14.71 -11.91
C TYR A 402 -8.21 14.63 -12.73
N ARG A 403 -8.21 13.83 -13.82
CA ARG A 403 -7.04 13.69 -14.69
C ARG A 403 -6.64 15.02 -15.32
N ALA A 404 -7.60 15.80 -15.84
CA ALA A 404 -7.33 17.09 -16.46
C ALA A 404 -6.66 18.09 -15.49
N VAL A 405 -7.25 18.26 -14.29
CA VAL A 405 -6.69 19.12 -13.24
C VAL A 405 -5.30 18.62 -12.80
N GLY A 406 -5.17 17.31 -12.65
CA GLY A 406 -3.92 16.63 -12.30
C GLY A 406 -2.77 16.91 -13.26
N GLN A 407 -3.00 16.82 -14.58
CA GLN A 407 -1.97 17.11 -15.58
C GLN A 407 -1.42 18.53 -15.39
N VAL A 408 -2.29 19.53 -15.25
CA VAL A 408 -1.90 20.93 -15.07
C VAL A 408 -1.18 21.12 -13.74
N GLY A 409 -1.69 20.51 -12.67
CA GLY A 409 -1.09 20.59 -11.33
C GLY A 409 0.37 20.15 -11.31
N TRP A 410 0.70 19.06 -12.01
CA TRP A 410 2.09 18.57 -12.09
C TRP A 410 3.01 19.51 -12.86
N VAL A 411 2.56 20.11 -13.97
CA VAL A 411 3.34 21.12 -14.70
C VAL A 411 3.62 22.33 -13.80
N VAL A 412 2.61 22.84 -13.11
CA VAL A 412 2.76 23.99 -12.20
C VAL A 412 3.72 23.67 -11.06
N HIS A 413 3.64 22.47 -10.48
CA HIS A 413 4.55 22.06 -9.40
C HIS A 413 5.99 21.96 -9.90
N ALA A 414 6.21 21.36 -11.06
CA ALA A 414 7.55 21.26 -11.65
C ALA A 414 8.13 22.62 -12.04
N LEU A 415 7.30 23.58 -12.46
CA LEU A 415 7.74 24.96 -12.69
C LEU A 415 8.24 25.62 -11.39
N LYS A 416 7.49 25.46 -10.29
CA LYS A 416 7.88 26.00 -8.97
C LYS A 416 9.19 25.40 -8.45
N GLU A 417 9.45 24.15 -8.76
CA GLU A 417 10.65 23.42 -8.34
C GLU A 417 11.81 23.47 -9.37
N GLY A 418 11.63 24.21 -10.48
CA GLY A 418 12.67 24.38 -11.50
C GLY A 418 12.99 23.12 -12.32
N ALA A 419 12.06 22.17 -12.43
CA ALA A 419 12.24 20.91 -13.16
C ALA A 419 11.32 20.72 -14.37
N ALA A 420 10.60 21.76 -14.80
CA ALA A 420 9.61 21.64 -15.89
C ALA A 420 10.18 21.07 -17.20
N LEU A 421 11.41 21.44 -17.58
CA LEU A 421 12.08 20.93 -18.78
C LEU A 421 12.59 19.49 -18.64
N ARG A 422 12.65 18.97 -17.41
CA ARG A 422 13.20 17.66 -17.04
C ARG A 422 12.13 16.63 -16.68
N LEU A 423 10.85 17.00 -16.74
CA LEU A 423 9.74 16.15 -16.31
C LEU A 423 9.73 14.76 -16.99
N TRP A 424 10.27 14.71 -18.21
CA TRP A 424 10.36 13.54 -19.06
C TRP A 424 11.69 12.81 -18.99
N ASP A 425 12.63 13.24 -18.13
CA ASP A 425 13.94 12.59 -18.01
C ASP A 425 13.76 11.10 -17.71
N GLU A 426 14.54 10.28 -18.41
CA GLU A 426 14.59 8.82 -18.27
C GLU A 426 15.97 8.43 -17.68
N PRO A 427 16.26 8.75 -16.39
CA PRO A 427 17.60 8.60 -15.82
C PRO A 427 18.11 7.15 -15.72
N PHE A 428 17.22 6.18 -15.93
CA PHE A 428 17.53 4.75 -15.96
C PHE A 428 17.30 4.11 -17.34
N ALA A 429 17.17 4.91 -18.40
CA ALA A 429 17.16 4.36 -19.74
C ALA A 429 18.49 3.63 -19.98
N PRO A 430 18.48 2.41 -20.55
CA PRO A 430 19.72 1.78 -20.97
C PRO A 430 20.42 2.67 -22.00
N GLU A 431 21.75 2.77 -21.92
CA GLU A 431 22.53 3.49 -22.93
C GLU A 431 22.21 2.91 -24.32
N GLU A 432 21.96 3.78 -25.30
CA GLU A 432 21.78 3.34 -26.69
C GLU A 432 23.07 2.61 -27.14
N PRO A 433 22.95 1.43 -27.76
CA PRO A 433 24.10 0.59 -28.12
C PRO A 433 25.00 1.21 -29.19
#